data_AF-A0A418V7U2-F1
#
_entry.id   AF-A0A418V7U2-F1
#
_cell.length_a   1.000
_cell.length_b   1.000
_cell.length_c   1.000
_cell.angle_alpha   90.00
_cell.angle_beta   90.00
_cell.angle_gamma   90.00
#
_symmetry.space_group_name_H-M   'P 1'
#
loop_
_entity.id
_entity.type
_entity.pdbx_description
1 polymer ?
#
loop_
_entity_poly.entity_id
_entity_poly.type
_entity_poly.pdbx_seq_one_letter_code
_entity_poly.pdbx_strand_id
1 'polypeptide(L)'
;MSSGDPTTYREAYATLSRIAAELENGDADLDEVLPLLEVAREAYAHCRQRIEAVRSVLQSDWDDPEDPGSDLDGEEDAADIK
;
A
#
# COMPACT_ATOMS: atom_id res chain seq x y z
N MET A 1 15.86 2.66 -28.24
CA MET A 1 14.65 3.08 -27.54
C MET A 1 14.48 2.10 -26.40
N SER A 2 14.73 2.54 -25.16
CA SER A 2 14.80 1.65 -24.00
C SER A 2 13.48 0.89 -23.83
N SER A 3 13.60 -0.44 -23.86
CA SER A 3 12.54 -1.39 -23.55
C SER A 3 12.02 -1.14 -22.14
N GLY A 4 10.69 -1.29 -21.96
CA GLY A 4 10.00 -1.02 -20.71
C GLY A 4 10.51 -1.87 -19.55
N ASP A 5 11.38 -1.28 -18.75
CA ASP A 5 11.65 -1.75 -17.40
C ASP A 5 10.35 -1.62 -16.58
N PRO A 6 10.03 -2.61 -15.73
CA PRO A 6 8.85 -2.52 -14.87
C PRO A 6 9.00 -1.32 -13.95
N THR A 7 8.18 -0.29 -14.15
CA THR A 7 8.18 0.93 -13.34
C THR A 7 8.26 0.57 -11.87
N THR A 8 9.36 0.95 -11.22
CA THR A 8 9.57 0.60 -9.81
C THR A 8 8.58 1.37 -8.95
N TYR A 9 8.27 0.85 -7.75
CA TYR A 9 7.42 1.57 -6.79
C TYR A 9 7.89 3.01 -6.56
N ARG A 10 9.21 3.22 -6.48
CA ARG A 10 9.82 4.54 -6.28
C ARG A 10 9.54 5.48 -7.44
N GLU A 11 9.67 5.01 -8.68
CA GLU A 11 9.42 5.82 -9.88
C GLU A 11 7.93 6.16 -10.01
N ALA A 12 7.05 5.18 -9.79
CA ALA A 12 5.61 5.41 -9.81
C ALA A 12 5.18 6.43 -8.74
N TYR A 13 5.73 6.33 -7.53
CA TYR A 13 5.47 7.31 -6.47
C TYR A 13 6.01 8.70 -6.81
N ALA A 14 7.21 8.79 -7.39
CA ALA A 14 7.79 10.06 -7.82
C ALA A 14 6.90 10.77 -8.86
N THR A 15 6.41 10.02 -9.86
CA THR A 15 5.46 10.54 -10.85
C THR A 15 4.18 11.07 -10.19
N LEU A 16 3.59 10.30 -9.27
CA LEU A 16 2.42 10.71 -8.50
C LEU A 16 2.65 12.01 -7.71
N SER A 17 3.78 12.10 -7.01
CA SER A 17 4.12 13.29 -6.20
C SER A 17 4.31 14.54 -7.06
N ARG A 18 4.89 14.38 -8.26
CA ARG A 18 5.06 15.47 -9.21
C ARG A 18 3.71 15.98 -9.72
N ILE A 19 2.83 15.07 -10.14
CA ILE A 19 1.50 15.44 -10.65
C ILE A 19 0.68 16.12 -9.55
N ALA A 20 0.75 15.63 -8.31
CA ALA A 20 0.09 16.27 -7.18
C ALA A 20 0.57 17.71 -6.98
N ALA A 21 1.88 17.95 -7.04
CA ALA A 21 2.45 19.29 -6.93
C ALA A 21 2.02 20.21 -8.10
N GLU A 22 1.96 19.68 -9.33
CA GLU A 22 1.49 20.42 -10.52
C GLU A 22 0.00 20.80 -10.39
N LEU A 23 -0.84 19.91 -9.85
CA LEU A 23 -2.26 20.18 -9.61
C LEU A 23 -2.50 21.14 -8.43
N GLU A 24 -1.74 21.04 -7.35
CA GLU A 24 -1.84 21.93 -6.19
C GLU A 24 -1.48 23.39 -6.50
N ASN A 25 -0.54 23.60 -7.43
CA ASN A 25 -0.15 24.93 -7.87
C ASN A 25 -1.27 25.65 -8.65
N GLY A 26 -2.27 24.92 -9.15
CA GLY A 26 -3.42 25.49 -9.86
C GLY A 26 -3.10 26.07 -11.25
N ASP A 27 -1.90 25.79 -11.78
CA ASP A 27 -1.45 26.24 -13.10
C ASP A 27 -1.91 25.32 -14.24
N ALA A 28 -2.50 24.16 -13.92
CA ALA A 28 -3.02 23.23 -14.92
C ALA A 28 -4.41 23.68 -15.40
N ASP A 29 -4.53 23.97 -16.70
CA ASP A 29 -5.82 24.26 -17.31
C ASP A 29 -6.73 23.02 -17.25
N LEU A 30 -8.05 23.21 -17.24
CA LEU A 30 -9.00 22.10 -17.05
C LEU A 30 -8.80 20.97 -18.08
N ASP A 31 -8.42 21.34 -19.30
CA ASP A 31 -8.13 20.43 -20.40
C ASP A 31 -6.81 19.65 -20.20
N GLU A 32 -5.87 20.17 -19.41
CA GLU A 32 -4.58 19.54 -19.08
C GLU A 32 -4.67 18.65 -17.83
N VAL A 33 -5.66 18.90 -16.95
CA VAL A 33 -5.90 18.10 -15.73
C VAL A 33 -6.32 16.67 -16.05
N LEU A 34 -7.15 16.47 -17.08
CA LEU A 34 -7.63 15.13 -17.45
C LEU A 34 -6.48 14.18 -17.86
N PRO A 35 -5.56 14.57 -18.77
CA PRO A 35 -4.37 13.78 -19.07
C PRO A 35 -3.50 13.50 -17.85
N LEU A 36 -3.29 14.50 -16.98
CA LEU A 36 -2.49 14.34 -15.75
C LEU A 36 -3.11 13.30 -14.80
N LEU A 37 -4.44 13.28 -14.69
CA LEU A 37 -5.16 12.30 -13.88
C LEU A 37 -5.04 10.88 -14.41
N GLU A 38 -5.04 10.67 -15.73
CA GLU A 38 -4.84 9.35 -16.32
C GLU A 38 -3.45 8.80 -16.00
N VAL A 39 -2.41 9.62 -16.14
CA VAL A 39 -1.04 9.25 -15.78
C VAL A 39 -0.92 8.97 -14.27
N ALA A 40 -1.54 9.81 -13.43
CA ALA A 40 -1.55 9.59 -11.98
C ALA A 40 -2.27 8.28 -11.60
N ARG A 41 -3.36 7.94 -12.29
CA ARG A 41 -4.11 6.69 -12.06
C ARG A 41 -3.27 5.46 -12.39
N GLU A 42 -2.52 5.48 -13.49
CA GLU A 42 -1.61 4.38 -13.86
C GLU A 42 -0.46 4.23 -12.86
N ALA A 43 0.17 5.35 -12.49
CA ALA A 43 1.21 5.37 -11.46
C ALA A 43 0.67 4.82 -10.12
N TYR A 44 -0.55 5.19 -9.74
CA TYR A 44 -1.20 4.67 -8.54
C TYR A 44 -1.46 3.17 -8.63
N ALA A 45 -1.90 2.65 -9.77
CA ALA A 45 -2.14 1.23 -9.95
C ALA A 45 -0.85 0.42 -9.73
N HIS A 46 0.29 0.90 -10.24
CA HIS A 46 1.60 0.28 -10.00
C HIS A 46 2.00 0.33 -8.52
N CYS A 47 1.82 1.47 -7.86
CA CYS A 47 2.06 1.58 -6.43
C CYS A 47 1.21 0.57 -5.64
N ARG A 48 -0.08 0.48 -5.96
CA ARG A 48 -1.04 -0.40 -5.29
C ARG A 48 -0.67 -1.87 -5.48
N GLN A 49 -0.34 -2.30 -6.70
CA GLN A 49 0.08 -3.68 -6.98
C GLN A 49 1.31 -4.09 -6.17
N ARG A 50 2.31 -3.20 -6.03
CA ARG A 50 3.52 -3.47 -5.25
C ARG A 50 3.20 -3.61 -3.76
N ILE A 51 2.32 -2.75 -3.22
CA ILE A 51 1.86 -2.82 -1.84
C ILE A 51 1.04 -4.09 -1.59
N GLU A 52 0.16 -4.46 -2.51
CA GLU A 52 -0.65 -5.69 -2.44
C GLU A 52 0.25 -6.93 -2.45
N ALA A 53 1.30 -6.97 -3.28
CA ALA A 53 2.27 -8.06 -3.28
C ALA A 53 2.99 -8.19 -1.93
N VAL A 54 3.41 -7.06 -1.33
CA VAL A 54 4.02 -7.06 0.01
C VAL A 54 3.02 -7.52 1.07
N ARG A 55 1.77 -7.05 0.99
CA ARG A 55 0.70 -7.46 1.92
C ARG A 55 0.44 -8.95 1.84
N SER A 56 0.43 -9.53 0.64
CA SER A 56 0.25 -10.97 0.45
C SER A 56 1.37 -11.77 1.11
N VAL A 57 2.63 -11.33 0.97
CA VAL A 57 3.78 -12.00 1.63
C VAL A 57 3.65 -11.92 3.14
N LEU A 58 3.36 -10.72 3.67
CA LEU A 58 3.17 -10.53 5.11
C LEU A 58 1.98 -11.33 5.66
N GLN A 59 0.88 -11.45 4.93
CA GLN A 59 -0.23 -12.30 5.38
C GLN A 59 0.15 -13.78 5.36
N SER A 60 0.86 -14.25 4.32
CA SER A 60 1.31 -15.65 4.25
C SER A 60 2.34 -16.03 5.33
N ASP A 61 3.23 -15.12 5.72
CA ASP A 61 4.21 -15.37 6.79
C ASP A 61 3.61 -15.27 8.20
N TRP A 62 2.44 -14.62 8.36
CA TRP A 62 1.78 -14.42 9.66
C TRP A 62 0.59 -15.36 9.89
N ASP A 63 0.00 -15.92 8.83
CA ASP A 63 -1.02 -16.98 8.88
C ASP A 63 -0.40 -18.39 8.99
N ASP A 64 0.83 -18.52 9.53
CA ASP A 64 1.38 -19.83 9.88
C ASP A 64 0.55 -20.43 11.04
N PRO A 65 -0.24 -21.50 10.81
CA PRO A 65 -1.17 -22.03 11.80
C PRO A 65 -0.48 -22.95 12.84
N GLU A 66 0.85 -22.96 12.92
CA GLU A 66 1.62 -23.80 13.87
C GLU A 66 1.97 -23.11 15.20
N ASP A 67 1.14 -22.18 15.71
CA ASP A 67 1.14 -21.85 17.15
C ASP A 67 -0.14 -22.35 17.85
N PRO A 68 -0.18 -23.64 18.27
CA PRO A 68 -1.20 -24.16 19.17
C PRO A 68 -1.00 -23.68 20.63
N GLY A 69 -0.56 -22.42 20.82
CA GLY A 69 -0.16 -21.85 22.11
C GLY A 69 -0.90 -20.57 22.52
N SER A 70 -1.83 -20.05 21.71
CA SER A 70 -2.58 -18.83 22.06
C SER A 70 -3.86 -19.04 22.87
N ASP A 71 -4.04 -20.23 23.48
CA ASP A 71 -4.97 -20.44 24.59
C ASP A 71 -4.36 -19.83 25.88
N LEU A 72 -4.26 -18.50 25.92
CA LEU A 72 -4.22 -17.80 27.20
C LEU A 72 -5.68 -17.72 27.71
N ASP A 73 -6.19 -18.87 28.14
CA ASP A 73 -7.24 -18.97 29.16
C ASP A 73 -6.67 -18.35 30.45
N GLY A 74 -6.80 -17.03 30.54
CA GLY A 74 -6.64 -16.28 31.78
C GLY A 74 -7.88 -16.50 32.66
N GLU A 75 -8.09 -17.72 33.15
CA GLU A 75 -8.96 -17.97 34.29
C GLU A 75 -8.11 -17.77 35.56
N GLU A 76 -8.02 -16.50 36.00
CA GLU A 76 -7.36 -16.14 37.25
C GLU A 76 -8.20 -16.67 38.42
N ASP A 77 -7.64 -17.67 39.10
CA ASP A 77 -8.14 -18.33 40.31
C ASP A 77 -8.57 -17.29 41.37
N ALA A 78 -9.87 -16.99 41.45
CA ALA A 78 -10.44 -16.19 42.53
C ALA A 78 -10.57 -17.08 43.77
N ALA A 79 -9.48 -17.15 44.54
CA ALA A 79 -9.46 -17.72 45.88
C ALA A 79 -10.43 -16.95 46.79
N ASP A 80 -11.63 -17.50 47.02
CA ASP A 80 -12.56 -17.03 48.04
C ASP A 80 -12.05 -17.47 49.42
N ILE A 81 -11.45 -16.51 50.14
CA ILE A 81 -11.03 -16.63 51.54
C ILE A 81 -12.28 -16.48 52.40
N LYS A 82 -12.63 -17.53 53.16
CA LYS A 82 -13.53 -17.40 54.31
C LYS A 82 -13.11 -18.24 55.50
#